data_AF-A0AAW5LZN6-F1
#
_entry.id   AF-A0AAW5LZN6-F1
#
_cell.length_a   1.000
_cell.length_b   1.000
_cell.length_c   1.000
_cell.angle_alpha   90.00
_cell.angle_beta   90.00
_cell.angle_gamma   90.00
#
_symmetry.space_group_name_H-M   'P 1'
#
loop_
_entity.id
_entity.type
_entity.pdbx_description
1 polymer ?
#
loop_
_entity_poly.entity_id
_entity_poly.type
_entity_poly.pdbx_seq_one_letter_code
_entity_poly.pdbx_strand_id
1 'polypeptide(L)' 'MIKYLTGKELCEALGISTTLLYKFRKAGMPYHQLPGGRPFYLIDQVVDWLKDAGYHQEKVWTK' A
#
# COMPACT_ATOMS: atom_id res chain seq x y z
N MET A 1 -2.88 12.85 -9.67
CA MET A 1 -2.93 13.67 -8.44
C MET A 1 -2.24 12.85 -7.37
N ILE A 2 -1.08 13.29 -6.90
CA ILE A 2 -0.26 12.47 -5.99
C ILE A 2 -0.98 12.40 -4.63
N LYS A 3 -1.37 11.20 -4.20
CA LYS A 3 -2.06 10.99 -2.93
C LYS A 3 -1.13 10.30 -1.93
N TYR A 4 -0.84 11.02 -0.85
CA TYR A 4 -0.06 10.54 0.28
C TYR A 4 -0.99 9.92 1.31
N LEU A 5 -0.71 8.70 1.72
CA LEU A 5 -1.51 7.95 2.67
C LEU A 5 -0.64 7.51 3.86
N THR A 6 -1.20 7.59 5.05
CA THR A 6 -0.65 6.90 6.21
C THR A 6 -0.86 5.38 6.08
N GLY A 7 -0.19 4.58 6.91
CA GLY A 7 -0.38 3.13 6.88
C GLY A 7 -1.83 2.69 7.10
N LYS A 8 -2.60 3.43 7.92
CA LYS A 8 -4.02 3.13 8.14
C LYS A 8 -4.85 3.44 6.89
N GLU A 9 -4.67 4.61 6.31
CA GLU A 9 -5.41 5.01 5.12
C GLU A 9 -5.05 4.16 3.90
N LEU A 10 -3.80 3.69 3.79
CA LEU A 10 -3.39 2.77 2.74
C LEU A 10 -4.11 1.43 2.87
N CYS A 11 -4.21 0.90 4.10
CA CYS A 11 -4.98 -0.31 4.37
C CYS A 11 -6.44 -0.16 3.97
N GLU A 12 -7.07 0.97 4.31
CA GLU A 12 -8.46 1.27 3.95
C GLU A 12 -8.64 1.43 2.43
N ALA A 13 -7.71 2.13 1.77
CA ALA A 13 -7.75 2.37 0.32
C ALA A 13 -7.57 1.09 -0.51
N LEU A 14 -6.69 0.19 -0.06
CA LEU A 14 -6.41 -1.09 -0.73
C LEU A 14 -7.32 -2.22 -0.22
N GLY A 15 -8.07 -2.02 0.86
CA GLY A 15 -8.86 -3.07 1.50
C GLY A 15 -8.01 -4.18 2.12
N ILE A 16 -6.79 -3.88 2.57
CA ILE A 16 -5.83 -4.86 3.10
C ILE A 16 -5.69 -4.75 4.62
N SER A 17 -5.31 -5.86 5.26
CA SER A 17 -4.96 -5.85 6.68
C SER A 17 -3.58 -5.25 6.92
N THR A 18 -3.36 -4.72 8.13
CA THR A 18 -2.04 -4.23 8.56
C THR A 18 -0.98 -5.32 8.51
N THR A 19 -1.34 -6.57 8.78
CA THR A 19 -0.43 -7.72 8.64
C THR A 19 0.06 -7.88 7.21
N LEU A 20 -0.84 -7.73 6.22
CA LEU A 20 -0.47 -7.80 4.81
C LEU A 20 0.41 -6.62 4.40
N LEU A 21 0.11 -5.41 4.90
CA LEU A 21 0.96 -4.24 4.73
C LEU A 21 2.40 -4.47 5.22
N TYR A 22 2.59 -5.11 6.38
CA TYR A 22 3.93 -5.46 6.87
C TYR A 22 4.62 -6.51 6.01
N LYS A 23 3.88 -7.48 5.44
CA LYS A 23 4.44 -8.43 4.47
C LYS A 23 4.92 -7.71 3.22
N PHE A 24 4.15 -6.76 2.69
CA PHE A 24 4.54 -5.97 1.53
C PHE A 24 5.77 -5.11 1.81
N ARG A 25 5.86 -4.47 2.99
CA ARG A 25 7.08 -3.77 3.41
C ARG A 25 8.30 -4.69 3.40
N LYS A 26 8.19 -5.91 3.94
CA LYS A 26 9.27 -6.89 3.93
C LYS A 26 9.64 -7.37 2.52
N ALA A 27 8.66 -7.39 1.61
CA ALA A 27 8.86 -7.74 0.21
C ALA A 27 9.47 -6.60 -0.63
N GLY A 28 9.69 -5.41 -0.05
CA GLY A 28 10.30 -4.27 -0.74
C GLY A 28 9.32 -3.22 -1.27
N MET A 29 8.07 -3.23 -0.80
CA MET A 29 7.09 -2.21 -1.17
C MET A 29 7.59 -0.79 -0.82
N PRO A 30 7.45 0.19 -1.74
CA PRO A 30 7.93 1.54 -1.51
C PRO A 30 7.17 2.22 -0.37
N TYR A 31 7.92 2.81 0.56
CA TYR A 31 7.39 3.67 1.62
C TYR A 31 8.39 4.80 1.87
N HIS A 32 7.87 5.93 2.32
CA HIS A 32 8.64 7.13 2.57
C HIS A 32 8.55 7.49 4.04
N GLN A 33 9.65 7.95 4.61
CA GLN A 33 9.70 8.40 5.99
C GLN A 33 10.53 9.67 6.07
N LEU A 34 9.95 10.72 6.64
CA LEU A 34 10.72 11.92 6.98
C LEU A 34 11.57 11.65 8.23
N PRO A 35 12.72 12.32 8.41
CA PRO A 35 13.55 12.17 9.61
C PRO A 35 12.72 12.42 10.88
N GLY A 36 12.58 11.40 11.74
CA GLY A 36 11.77 11.47 12.97
C GLY A 36 10.24 11.43 12.75
N GLY A 37 9.78 11.32 11.51
CA GLY A 37 8.37 11.28 11.14
C GLY A 37 7.79 9.87 11.06
N ARG A 38 6.45 9.80 10.94
CA ARG A 38 5.74 8.54 10.67
C ARG A 38 5.90 8.15 9.19
N PRO A 39 5.98 6.85 8.88
CA PRO A 39 6.03 6.39 7.50
C PRO A 39 4.71 6.70 6.78
N PHE A 40 4.84 7.17 5.53
CA PHE A 40 3.74 7.45 4.62
C PHE A 40 3.99 6.79 3.25
N TYR A 41 2.94 6.73 2.46
CA TYR A 41 2.90 5.95 1.23
C TYR A 41 2.33 6.77 0.10
N LEU A 42 2.93 6.59 -1.07
CA LEU A 42 2.42 7.12 -2.32
C LEU A 42 1.54 6.05 -2.95
N ILE A 43 0.22 6.26 -3.00
CA ILE A 43 -0.69 5.23 -3.52
C ILE A 43 -0.31 4.79 -4.94
N ASP A 44 0.09 5.73 -5.80
CA ASP A 44 0.49 5.45 -7.18
C ASP A 44 1.70 4.50 -7.23
N GLN A 45 2.75 4.78 -6.45
CA GLN A 45 3.93 3.91 -6.37
C GLN A 45 3.61 2.53 -5.79
N VAL A 46 2.72 2.49 -4.78
CA VAL A 46 2.33 1.22 -4.17
C VAL A 46 1.51 0.39 -5.16
N VAL A 47 0.59 1.01 -5.90
CA VAL A 47 -0.21 0.33 -6.93
C VAL A 47 0.67 -0.18 -8.07
N ASP A 48 1.65 0.60 -8.53
CA ASP A 48 2.56 0.16 -9.58
C ASP A 48 3.47 -0.96 -9.09
N TRP A 49 3.99 -0.87 -7.86
CA TRP A 49 4.72 -1.98 -7.24
C TRP A 49 3.87 -3.25 -7.11
N LEU A 50 2.60 -3.11 -6.73
CA LEU A 50 1.68 -4.25 -6.62
C LEU A 50 1.46 -4.91 -7.99
N LYS A 51 1.28 -4.13 -9.06
CA LYS A 51 1.17 -4.66 -10.43
C LYS A 51 2.44 -5.39 -10.86
N ASP A 52 3.60 -4.80 -10.61
CA ASP A 52 4.91 -5.39 -10.96
C ASP A 52 5.18 -6.68 -10.17
N ALA A 53 4.74 -6.72 -8.91
CA ALA A 53 4.82 -7.91 -8.07
C ALA A 53 3.77 -8.99 -8.42
N GLY A 54 2.91 -8.75 -9.42
CA GLY A 54 1.88 -9.69 -9.88
C GLY A 54 0.64 -9.77 -8.98
N TYR A 55 0.45 -8.81 -8.08
CA TYR A 55 -0.77 -8.70 -7.28
C TYR A 55 -1.88 -8.08 -8.12
N HIS A 56 -2.96 -8.84 -8.33
CA HIS A 56 -4.18 -8.34 -8.95
C HIS A 56 -5.20 -8.01 -7.87
N GLN A 57 -5.78 -6.81 -7.92
CA GLN A 57 -6.92 -6.46 -7.07
C GLN A 57 -8.16 -7.17 -7.62
N GLU A 58 -8.47 -8.36 -7.10
CA GLU A 58 -9.74 -9.02 -7.40
C GLU A 58 -10.87 -8.26 -6.72
N LYS A 59 -11.61 -7.49 -7.51
CA LYS A 59 -12.87 -6.85 -7.09
C LYS A 59 -13.95 -7.92 -7.06
N VAL A 60 -13.94 -8.79 -6.05
CA VAL A 60 -14.95 -9.84 -5.93
C VAL A 60 -16.25 -9.20 -5.46
N TRP A 61 -17.18 -8.95 -6.39
CA TRP A 61 -18.58 -8.71 -6.08
C TRP A 61 -19.24 -10.07 -5.92
N THR A 62 -19.29 -10.60 -4.69
CA THR A 62 -20.13 -11.76 -4.38
C THR A 62 -21.60 -11.34 -4.33
N LYS A 63 -22.45 -12.17 -4.93
CA LYS A 63 -23.91 -12.04 -5.04
C LYS A 63 -24.63 -12.14 -3.70
#